data_AF-A0A7X7THH3-F1
#
_entry.id   AF-A0A7X7THH3-F1
#
_cell.length_a   1.000
_cell.length_b   1.000
_cell.length_c   1.000
_cell.angle_alpha   90.00
_cell.angle_beta   90.00
_cell.angle_gamma   90.00
#
_symmetry.space_group_name_H-M   'P 1'
#
loop_
_entity.id
_entity.type
_entity.pdbx_description
1 polymer ?
#
loop_
_entity_poly.entity_id
_entity_poly.type
_entity_poly.pdbx_seq_one_letter_code
_entity_poly.pdbx_strand_id
1 'polypeptide(L)'
;MTVALFGCYLILFVIVDYLHPVPAFGAQGVEGRGKFRLGWLLLALGYAVVTLFFVPITTLWVFVPIWVVHLCALGIKARAMKQAKPYGRLVVYLLYHLGAALTFALYFLYLSRSGLGECATPRFGILADSGLMKPQNLYGFLLFLYVCLTGAQLMRLFLDIVYRKVPEYATKLYPEGEKRTEITNTVMTGRMIGILERALVFIFVIANNLSGIPFILTAKSLARFKQLNDRDFAEYYLIGTLFSVLIALCGGFIFRFSF
;
A
#
# COMPACT_ATOMS: atom_id res chain seq x y z
N MET A 1 -9.01 -16.30 -17.12
CA MET A 1 -8.07 -16.66 -16.03
C MET A 1 -6.86 -15.75 -15.98
N THR A 2 -6.42 -15.18 -17.10
CA THR A 2 -5.41 -14.11 -17.16
C THR A 2 -5.71 -12.94 -16.22
N VAL A 3 -6.98 -12.52 -16.09
CA VAL A 3 -7.39 -11.49 -15.12
C VAL A 3 -7.06 -11.87 -13.67
N ALA A 4 -7.27 -13.13 -13.29
CA ALA A 4 -6.99 -13.59 -11.92
C ALA A 4 -5.48 -13.59 -11.62
N LEU A 5 -4.65 -14.03 -12.58
CA LEU A 5 -3.19 -13.97 -12.47
C LEU A 5 -2.70 -12.53 -12.24
N PHE A 6 -3.16 -11.57 -13.03
CA PHE A 6 -2.76 -10.16 -12.90
C PHE A 6 -3.31 -9.52 -11.62
N GLY A 7 -4.51 -9.91 -11.19
CA GLY A 7 -5.04 -9.53 -9.88
C GLY A 7 -4.13 -9.99 -8.74
N CYS A 8 -3.65 -11.23 -8.80
CA CYS A 8 -2.69 -11.77 -7.81
C CYS A 8 -1.35 -11.02 -7.84
N TYR A 9 -0.82 -10.69 -9.03
CA TYR A 9 0.39 -9.88 -9.13
C TYR A 9 0.21 -8.48 -8.52
N LEU A 10 -0.90 -7.81 -8.79
CA LEU A 10 -1.22 -6.49 -8.24
C LEU A 10 -1.34 -6.54 -6.72
N ILE A 11 -2.04 -7.53 -6.18
CA ILE A 11 -2.15 -7.75 -4.72
C ILE A 11 -0.77 -7.91 -4.10
N LEU A 12 0.06 -8.79 -4.67
CA LEU A 12 1.41 -9.04 -4.18
C LEU A 12 2.30 -7.79 -4.31
N PHE A 13 2.19 -7.05 -5.41
CA PHE A 13 2.91 -5.79 -5.63
C PHE A 13 2.59 -4.78 -4.52
N VAL A 14 1.31 -4.59 -4.18
CA VAL A 14 0.88 -3.68 -3.11
C VAL A 14 1.40 -4.13 -1.74
N ILE A 15 1.33 -5.43 -1.45
CA ILE A 15 1.84 -5.99 -0.19
C ILE A 15 3.36 -5.78 -0.08
N VAL A 16 4.12 -6.11 -1.12
CA VAL A 16 5.58 -5.96 -1.11
C VAL A 16 6.00 -4.49 -1.06
N ASP A 17 5.30 -3.60 -1.77
CA ASP A 17 5.54 -2.16 -1.67
C ASP A 17 5.36 -1.65 -0.24
N TYR A 18 4.34 -2.14 0.47
CA TYR A 18 4.12 -1.81 1.89
C TYR A 18 5.20 -2.37 2.82
N LEU A 19 5.62 -3.63 2.60
CA LEU A 19 6.70 -4.25 3.35
C LEU A 19 8.07 -3.61 3.07
N HIS A 20 8.21 -2.91 1.94
CA HIS A 20 9.34 -2.07 1.58
C HIS A 20 8.94 -0.57 1.64
N PRO A 21 8.67 -0.06 2.86
CA PRO A 21 8.03 1.24 3.03
C PRO A 21 8.90 2.38 2.50
N VAL A 22 8.24 3.49 2.16
CA VAL A 22 8.91 4.78 1.98
C VAL A 22 9.85 5.06 3.17
N PRO A 23 11.12 5.45 2.99
CA PRO A 23 12.01 5.77 4.11
C PRO A 23 11.55 7.04 4.84
N ALA A 24 11.90 7.22 6.12
CA ALA A 24 11.53 8.45 6.84
C ALA A 24 12.26 9.67 6.27
N PHE A 25 11.59 10.82 6.24
CA PHE A 25 12.27 12.07 5.98
C PHE A 25 13.29 12.32 7.10
N GLY A 26 14.53 12.69 6.76
CA GLY A 26 15.62 12.92 7.73
C GLY A 26 16.33 11.66 8.26
N ALA A 27 15.69 10.48 8.32
CA ALA A 27 16.33 9.24 8.80
C ALA A 27 17.09 8.47 7.69
N GLN A 28 17.57 9.16 6.67
CA GLN A 28 18.03 8.58 5.39
C GLN A 28 19.34 7.74 5.48
N GLY A 29 19.95 7.62 6.65
CA GLY A 29 21.19 6.84 6.89
C GLY A 29 21.05 5.54 7.68
N VAL A 30 19.89 5.24 8.29
CA VAL A 30 19.77 4.18 9.32
C VAL A 30 19.11 2.89 8.80
N GLU A 31 18.46 2.92 7.64
CA GLU A 31 17.83 1.71 7.08
C GLU A 31 18.88 0.74 6.50
N GLY A 32 19.14 -0.33 7.27
CA GLY A 32 20.10 -1.36 6.93
C GLY A 32 19.82 -2.03 5.57
N ARG A 33 20.90 -2.31 4.84
CA ARG A 33 20.97 -3.01 3.54
C ARG A 33 20.08 -4.27 3.43
N GLY A 34 19.71 -4.89 4.56
CA GLY A 34 18.88 -6.09 4.65
C GLY A 34 17.41 -5.92 4.26
N LYS A 35 16.72 -4.83 4.67
CA LYS A 35 15.30 -4.62 4.31
C LYS A 35 15.11 -4.38 2.80
N PHE A 36 16.10 -3.73 2.18
CA PHE A 36 16.14 -3.55 0.73
C PHE A 36 16.24 -4.89 0.01
N ARG A 37 17.12 -5.79 0.44
CA ARG A 37 17.26 -7.14 -0.16
C ARG A 37 16.00 -7.99 0.01
N LEU A 38 15.32 -7.89 1.15
CA LEU A 38 14.11 -8.67 1.42
C LEU A 38 12.97 -8.34 0.45
N GLY A 39 12.71 -7.05 0.17
CA GLY A 39 11.62 -6.65 -0.74
C GLY A 39 11.80 -7.18 -2.17
N TRP A 40 13.03 -7.18 -2.69
CA TRP A 40 13.34 -7.72 -4.00
C TRP A 40 13.12 -9.24 -4.06
N LEU A 41 13.58 -9.96 -3.03
CA LEU A 41 13.39 -11.40 -2.93
C LEU A 41 11.91 -11.77 -2.83
N LEU A 42 11.14 -11.06 -2.01
CA LEU A 42 9.71 -11.29 -1.86
C LEU A 42 8.94 -11.03 -3.16
N LEU A 43 9.25 -9.95 -3.88
CA LEU A 43 8.59 -9.66 -5.16
C LEU A 43 8.94 -10.72 -6.21
N ALA A 44 10.23 -11.05 -6.34
CA ALA A 44 10.70 -12.03 -7.32
C ALA A 44 10.14 -13.43 -7.06
N LEU A 45 10.26 -13.92 -5.81
CA LEU A 45 9.75 -15.22 -5.41
C LEU A 45 8.23 -15.27 -5.49
N GLY A 46 7.55 -14.21 -5.02
CA GLY A 46 6.10 -14.16 -5.05
C GLY A 46 5.56 -14.15 -6.48
N TYR A 47 6.17 -13.38 -7.39
CA TYR A 47 5.80 -13.42 -8.80
C TYR A 47 6.01 -14.82 -9.37
N ALA A 48 7.17 -15.44 -9.13
CA ALA A 48 7.44 -16.81 -9.58
C ALA A 48 6.41 -17.83 -9.08
N VAL A 49 6.07 -17.79 -7.79
CA VAL A 49 5.08 -18.69 -7.17
C VAL A 49 3.70 -18.45 -7.78
N VAL A 50 3.27 -17.19 -7.90
CA VAL A 50 1.99 -16.85 -8.50
C VAL A 50 1.94 -17.35 -9.95
N THR A 51 2.96 -17.09 -10.76
CA THR A 51 2.98 -17.57 -12.16
C THR A 51 2.97 -19.08 -12.24
N LEU A 52 3.78 -19.78 -11.42
CA LEU A 52 3.82 -21.25 -11.39
C LEU A 52 2.48 -21.89 -11.02
N PHE A 53 1.63 -21.18 -10.27
CA PHE A 53 0.29 -21.61 -9.91
C PHE A 53 -0.67 -21.56 -11.11
N PHE A 54 -0.53 -20.56 -11.98
CA PHE A 54 -1.43 -20.31 -13.11
C PHE A 54 -0.88 -20.70 -14.48
N VAL A 55 0.42 -20.96 -14.63
CA VAL A 55 1.08 -21.05 -15.93
C VAL A 55 2.03 -22.25 -15.97
N PRO A 56 2.04 -23.04 -17.05
CA PRO A 56 3.00 -24.10 -17.25
C PRO A 56 4.46 -23.66 -17.22
N ILE A 57 5.35 -24.53 -16.72
CA ILE A 57 6.80 -24.25 -16.66
C ILE A 57 7.37 -23.90 -18.04
N THR A 58 6.86 -24.54 -19.10
CA THR A 58 7.27 -24.34 -20.49
C THR A 58 6.99 -22.93 -21.03
N THR A 59 6.03 -22.20 -20.44
CA THR A 59 5.63 -20.85 -20.88
C THR A 59 5.93 -19.76 -19.84
N LEU A 60 6.64 -20.09 -18.74
CA LEU A 60 7.03 -19.10 -17.70
C LEU A 60 7.85 -17.94 -18.28
N TRP A 61 8.70 -18.23 -19.27
CA TRP A 61 9.58 -17.24 -19.88
C TRP A 61 8.81 -16.03 -20.44
N VAL A 62 7.54 -16.23 -20.82
CA VAL A 62 6.66 -15.15 -21.31
C VAL A 62 6.54 -14.05 -20.26
N PHE A 63 6.44 -14.41 -18.97
CA PHE A 63 6.18 -13.49 -17.83
C PHE A 63 7.44 -12.89 -17.19
N VAL A 64 8.63 -13.39 -17.52
CA VAL A 64 9.89 -12.86 -17.00
C VAL A 64 10.07 -11.35 -17.29
N PRO A 65 9.73 -10.81 -18.48
CA PRO A 65 9.83 -9.38 -18.76
C PRO A 65 9.05 -8.50 -17.77
N ILE A 66 7.81 -8.87 -17.44
CA ILE A 66 7.01 -8.08 -16.50
C ILE A 66 7.60 -8.15 -15.08
N TRP A 67 8.20 -9.28 -14.68
CA TRP A 67 8.90 -9.37 -13.39
C TRP A 67 10.10 -8.43 -13.33
N VAL A 68 10.94 -8.44 -14.38
CA VAL A 68 12.13 -7.59 -14.48
C VAL A 68 11.73 -6.11 -14.39
N VAL A 69 10.70 -5.70 -15.13
CA VAL A 69 10.20 -4.31 -15.09
C VAL A 69 9.81 -3.89 -13.67
N HIS A 70 9.05 -4.70 -12.94
CA HIS A 70 8.61 -4.34 -11.59
C HIS A 70 9.73 -4.40 -10.54
N LEU A 71 10.66 -5.35 -10.65
CA LEU A 71 11.86 -5.40 -9.79
C LEU A 71 12.74 -4.17 -10.01
N CYS A 72 12.96 -3.78 -11.26
CA CYS A 72 13.66 -2.55 -11.61
C CYS A 72 12.92 -1.32 -11.07
N ALA A 73 11.59 -1.26 -11.23
CA ALA A 73 10.77 -0.17 -10.71
C ALA A 73 10.90 -0.02 -9.19
N LEU A 74 10.91 -1.12 -8.43
CA LEU A 74 11.13 -1.11 -6.98
C LEU A 74 12.50 -0.51 -6.62
N GLY A 75 13.54 -0.88 -7.37
CA GLY A 75 14.89 -0.32 -7.22
C GLY A 75 14.97 1.17 -7.53
N ILE A 76 14.37 1.59 -8.65
CA ILE A 76 14.32 2.99 -9.07
C ILE A 76 13.55 3.82 -8.04
N LYS A 77 12.37 3.34 -7.58
CA LYS A 77 11.60 3.97 -6.49
C LYS A 77 12.49 4.20 -5.29
N ALA A 78 13.14 3.15 -4.77
CA ALA A 78 13.94 3.26 -3.56
C ALA A 78 15.09 4.26 -3.67
N ARG A 79 15.75 4.34 -4.84
CA ARG A 79 16.83 5.32 -5.09
C ARG A 79 16.29 6.73 -5.21
N ALA A 80 15.25 6.93 -6.02
CA ALA A 80 14.64 8.24 -6.24
C ALA A 80 14.07 8.83 -4.94
N MET A 81 13.46 8.00 -4.08
CA MET A 81 12.89 8.43 -2.80
C MET A 81 13.95 8.90 -1.80
N LYS A 82 15.19 8.42 -1.90
CA LYS A 82 16.31 8.90 -1.05
C LYS A 82 16.79 10.28 -1.46
N GLN A 83 16.77 10.59 -2.76
CA GLN A 83 17.29 11.84 -3.31
C GLN A 83 16.23 12.95 -3.34
N ALA A 84 14.95 12.59 -3.37
CA ALA A 84 13.87 13.54 -3.55
C ALA A 84 13.54 14.37 -2.28
N LYS A 85 13.26 15.66 -2.50
CA LYS A 85 12.65 16.57 -1.51
C LYS A 85 11.22 16.08 -1.14
N PRO A 86 10.58 16.60 -0.07
CA PRO A 86 9.26 16.12 0.38
C PRO A 86 8.19 16.01 -0.73
N TYR A 87 8.03 17.05 -1.55
CA TYR A 87 7.12 17.03 -2.70
C TYR A 87 7.51 16.00 -3.76
N GLY A 88 8.81 15.92 -4.08
CA GLY A 88 9.33 14.97 -5.05
C GLY A 88 9.09 13.53 -4.63
N ARG A 89 9.12 13.23 -3.32
CA ARG A 89 8.82 11.89 -2.79
C ARG A 89 7.37 11.48 -3.06
N LEU A 90 6.41 12.38 -2.90
CA LEU A 90 5.02 12.10 -3.29
C LEU A 90 4.90 11.85 -4.79
N VAL A 91 5.50 12.71 -5.63
CA VAL A 91 5.46 12.56 -7.09
C VAL A 91 6.08 11.24 -7.54
N VAL A 92 7.27 10.89 -7.05
CA VAL A 92 7.93 9.61 -7.35
C VAL A 92 7.05 8.43 -6.96
N TYR A 93 6.40 8.49 -5.79
CA TYR A 93 5.54 7.41 -5.33
C TYR A 93 4.27 7.25 -6.20
N LEU A 94 3.64 8.36 -6.59
CA LEU A 94 2.49 8.34 -7.50
C LEU A 94 2.88 7.82 -8.89
N LEU A 95 4.00 8.27 -9.45
CA LEU A 95 4.53 7.79 -10.73
C LEU A 95 4.90 6.30 -10.68
N TYR A 96 5.41 5.81 -9.55
CA TYR A 96 5.72 4.40 -9.36
C TYR A 96 4.45 3.52 -9.45
N HIS A 97 3.38 3.90 -8.75
CA HIS A 97 2.10 3.17 -8.81
C HIS A 97 1.41 3.30 -10.16
N LEU A 98 1.43 4.49 -10.77
CA LEU A 98 0.90 4.72 -12.12
C LEU A 98 1.65 3.88 -13.16
N GLY A 99 2.98 3.85 -13.09
CA GLY A 99 3.82 3.05 -13.96
C GLY A 99 3.53 1.55 -13.82
N ALA A 100 3.41 1.04 -12.59
CA ALA A 100 3.03 -0.34 -12.35
C ALA A 100 1.66 -0.68 -12.98
N ALA A 101 0.63 0.13 -12.71
CA ALA A 101 -0.70 -0.06 -13.29
C ALA A 101 -0.67 -0.05 -14.83
N LEU A 102 0.06 0.88 -15.44
CA LEU A 102 0.22 0.97 -16.89
C LEU A 102 0.93 -0.27 -17.45
N THR A 103 2.02 -0.72 -16.82
CA THR A 103 2.76 -1.90 -17.28
C THR A 103 1.92 -3.18 -17.17
N PHE A 104 1.13 -3.35 -16.10
CA PHE A 104 0.17 -4.45 -16.00
C PHE A 104 -0.90 -4.37 -17.11
N ALA A 105 -1.48 -3.19 -17.35
CA ALA A 105 -2.51 -3.01 -18.38
C ALA A 105 -1.98 -3.30 -19.79
N LEU A 106 -0.83 -2.73 -20.16
CA LEU A 106 -0.20 -2.96 -21.46
C LEU A 106 0.17 -4.43 -21.67
N TYR A 107 0.70 -5.07 -20.63
CA TYR A 107 1.10 -6.46 -20.70
C TYR A 107 -0.11 -7.41 -20.77
N PHE A 108 -1.21 -7.08 -20.07
CA PHE A 108 -2.49 -7.78 -20.22
C PHE A 108 -3.05 -7.68 -21.65
N LEU A 109 -3.02 -6.48 -22.24
CA LEU A 109 -3.45 -6.24 -23.62
C LEU A 109 -2.58 -7.02 -24.62
N TYR A 110 -1.26 -7.04 -24.42
CA TYR A 110 -0.33 -7.81 -25.23
C TYR A 110 -0.66 -9.33 -25.23
N LEU A 111 -0.87 -9.92 -24.05
CA LEU A 111 -1.23 -11.34 -23.94
C LEU A 111 -2.60 -11.64 -24.56
N SER A 112 -3.55 -10.72 -24.41
CA SER A 112 -4.90 -10.87 -24.97
C SER A 112 -4.88 -10.82 -26.51
N ARG A 113 -4.01 -10.00 -27.12
CA ARG A 113 -3.89 -9.90 -28.59
C ARG A 113 -3.06 -11.00 -29.23
N SER A 114 -2.10 -11.56 -28.51
CA SER A 114 -1.18 -12.59 -29.04
C SER A 114 -1.71 -14.02 -28.93
N GLY A 115 -2.87 -14.23 -28.28
CA GLY A 115 -3.37 -15.58 -27.96
C GLY A 115 -2.60 -16.28 -26.84
N LEU A 116 -1.44 -15.75 -26.43
CA LEU A 116 -0.64 -16.28 -25.32
C LEU A 116 -1.36 -16.18 -23.97
N GLY A 117 -2.45 -15.43 -23.86
CA GLY A 117 -3.29 -15.39 -22.65
C GLY A 117 -3.88 -16.75 -22.25
N GLU A 118 -4.02 -17.68 -23.21
CA GLU A 118 -4.54 -19.04 -22.98
C GLU A 118 -3.58 -19.93 -22.18
N CYS A 119 -2.29 -19.56 -22.08
CA CYS A 119 -1.33 -20.31 -21.27
C CYS A 119 -1.58 -20.17 -19.75
N ALA A 120 -2.42 -19.23 -19.32
CA ALA A 120 -2.80 -19.05 -17.93
C ALA A 120 -3.96 -19.98 -17.53
N THR A 121 -3.65 -21.26 -17.27
CA THR A 121 -4.59 -22.25 -16.72
C THR A 121 -4.23 -22.59 -15.26
N PRO A 122 -5.15 -22.42 -14.30
CA PRO A 122 -4.86 -22.74 -12.91
C PRO A 122 -4.58 -24.25 -12.76
N ARG A 123 -3.43 -24.58 -12.18
CA ARG A 123 -2.99 -25.97 -11.97
C ARG A 123 -3.68 -26.66 -10.79
N PHE A 124 -4.37 -25.89 -9.95
CA PHE A 124 -5.03 -26.37 -8.74
C PHE A 124 -6.49 -25.89 -8.69
N GLY A 125 -7.43 -26.80 -8.98
CA GLY A 125 -8.87 -26.50 -9.12
C GLY A 125 -9.52 -25.90 -7.88
N ILE A 126 -9.08 -26.25 -6.67
CA ILE A 126 -9.70 -25.84 -5.40
C ILE A 126 -9.83 -24.31 -5.26
N LEU A 127 -8.82 -23.55 -5.69
CA LEU A 127 -8.83 -22.08 -5.59
C LEU A 127 -9.49 -21.43 -6.81
N ALA A 128 -9.43 -22.08 -7.98
CA ALA A 128 -10.09 -21.60 -9.20
C ALA A 128 -11.62 -21.75 -9.12
N ASP A 129 -12.10 -22.80 -8.46
CA ASP A 129 -13.51 -23.08 -8.19
C ASP A 129 -14.04 -22.26 -7.01
N SER A 130 -13.13 -21.73 -6.18
CA SER A 130 -13.50 -20.79 -5.13
C SER A 130 -13.97 -19.48 -5.75
N GLY A 131 -15.12 -18.96 -5.29
CA GLY A 131 -15.63 -17.67 -5.74
C GLY A 131 -14.68 -16.49 -5.51
N LEU A 132 -13.60 -16.67 -4.75
CA LEU A 132 -12.56 -15.66 -4.47
C LEU A 132 -11.88 -15.14 -5.73
N MET A 133 -11.69 -15.99 -6.75
CA MET A 133 -10.98 -15.61 -7.98
C MET A 133 -11.86 -14.87 -9.01
N LYS A 134 -13.12 -14.57 -8.67
CA LYS A 134 -13.97 -13.71 -9.50
C LYS A 134 -13.37 -12.31 -9.62
N PRO A 135 -13.37 -11.69 -10.82
CA PRO A 135 -12.80 -10.35 -11.03
C PRO A 135 -13.32 -9.29 -10.05
N GLN A 136 -14.60 -9.34 -9.68
CA GLN A 136 -15.20 -8.39 -8.73
C GLN A 136 -14.59 -8.50 -7.33
N ASN A 137 -14.36 -9.74 -6.87
CA ASN A 137 -13.78 -10.00 -5.55
C ASN A 137 -12.30 -9.60 -5.50
N LEU A 138 -11.54 -9.90 -6.57
CA LEU A 138 -10.16 -9.48 -6.70
C LEU A 138 -10.03 -7.95 -6.75
N TYR A 139 -10.91 -7.28 -7.49
CA TYR A 139 -10.96 -5.82 -7.53
C TYR A 139 -11.26 -5.23 -6.15
N GLY A 140 -12.29 -5.73 -5.45
CA GLY A 140 -12.64 -5.27 -4.11
C GLY A 140 -11.53 -5.46 -3.11
N PHE A 141 -10.89 -6.63 -3.11
CA PHE A 141 -9.76 -6.92 -2.23
C PHE A 141 -8.53 -6.07 -2.55
N LEU A 142 -8.21 -5.89 -3.83
CA LEU A 142 -7.11 -5.03 -4.26
C LEU A 142 -7.35 -3.57 -3.83
N LEU A 143 -8.56 -3.05 -4.01
CA LEU A 143 -8.93 -1.70 -3.62
C LEU A 143 -8.85 -1.53 -2.09
N PHE A 144 -9.33 -2.50 -1.33
CA PHE A 144 -9.18 -2.54 0.13
C PHE A 144 -7.71 -2.48 0.56
N LEU A 145 -6.84 -3.26 -0.08
CA LEU A 145 -5.40 -3.24 0.20
C LEU A 145 -4.74 -1.91 -0.19
N TYR A 146 -5.12 -1.31 -1.31
CA TYR A 146 -4.64 0.03 -1.69
C TYR A 146 -5.04 1.08 -0.64
N VAL A 147 -6.29 1.07 -0.19
CA VAL A 147 -6.77 1.98 0.87
C VAL A 147 -5.99 1.78 2.17
N CYS A 148 -5.80 0.54 2.59
CA CYS A 148 -5.18 0.22 3.87
C CYS A 148 -3.66 0.45 3.86
N LEU A 149 -2.97 -0.17 2.90
CA LEU A 149 -1.52 -0.29 2.85
C LEU A 149 -0.87 0.88 2.09
N THR A 150 -1.26 1.09 0.83
CA THR A 150 -0.77 2.23 0.03
C THR A 150 -1.21 3.55 0.67
N GLY A 151 -2.44 3.61 1.21
CA GLY A 151 -2.93 4.75 1.99
C GLY A 151 -2.08 5.07 3.23
N ALA A 152 -1.49 4.08 3.89
CA ALA A 152 -0.56 4.32 5.00
C ALA A 152 0.70 5.07 4.55
N GLN A 153 1.22 4.72 3.37
CA GLN A 153 2.40 5.36 2.79
C GLN A 153 2.08 6.75 2.25
N LEU A 154 0.93 6.92 1.59
CA LEU A 154 0.44 8.23 1.14
C LEU A 154 0.24 9.19 2.30
N MET A 155 -0.35 8.72 3.40
CA MET A 155 -0.53 9.50 4.62
C MET A 155 0.82 10.00 5.16
N ARG A 156 1.85 9.15 5.18
CA ARG A 156 3.20 9.57 5.58
C ARG A 156 3.78 10.62 4.64
N LEU A 157 3.67 10.41 3.32
CA LEU A 157 4.17 11.37 2.32
C LEU A 157 3.46 12.71 2.40
N PHE A 158 2.15 12.69 2.68
CA PHE A 158 1.36 13.89 2.92
C PHE A 158 1.84 14.64 4.16
N LEU A 159 2.05 13.95 5.28
CA LEU A 159 2.59 14.57 6.49
C LEU A 159 3.99 15.14 6.27
N ASP A 160 4.85 14.45 5.53
CA ASP A 160 6.19 14.95 5.17
C ASP A 160 6.11 16.27 4.37
N ILE A 161 5.04 16.50 3.60
CA ILE A 161 4.79 17.76 2.86
C ILE A 161 4.25 18.85 3.78
N VAL A 162 3.27 18.53 4.62
CA VAL A 162 2.62 19.47 5.55
C VAL A 162 3.65 20.01 6.54
N TYR A 163 4.42 19.11 7.15
CA TYR A 163 5.40 19.44 8.19
C TYR A 163 6.81 19.71 7.66
N ARG A 164 6.98 19.90 6.33
CA ARG A 164 8.31 20.07 5.70
C ARG A 164 9.17 21.20 6.26
N LYS A 165 8.54 22.24 6.84
CA LYS A 165 9.22 23.42 7.41
C LYS A 165 9.48 23.28 8.91
N VAL A 166 8.98 22.21 9.53
CA VAL A 166 9.18 21.91 10.95
C VAL A 166 10.29 20.86 11.03
N PRO A 167 11.55 21.26 11.31
CA PRO A 167 12.61 20.29 11.52
C PRO A 167 12.21 19.36 12.67
N GLU A 168 12.36 18.05 12.47
CA GLU A 168 12.14 17.04 13.51
C GLU A 168 10.73 17.02 14.14
N TYR A 169 9.69 17.34 13.36
CA TYR A 169 8.30 17.25 13.87
C TYR A 169 7.96 15.85 14.43
N ALA A 170 8.53 14.80 13.83
CA ALA A 170 8.36 13.43 14.32
C ALA A 170 9.01 13.23 15.69
N THR A 171 10.14 13.89 15.96
CA THR A 171 10.84 13.83 17.25
C THR A 171 10.14 14.71 18.29
N LYS A 172 9.50 15.81 17.89
CA LYS A 172 8.64 16.61 18.80
C LYS A 172 7.39 15.88 19.28
N LEU A 173 6.83 14.99 18.46
CA LEU A 173 5.67 14.18 18.83
C LEU A 173 6.02 13.03 19.81
N TYR A 174 7.31 12.72 19.98
CA TYR A 174 7.83 11.67 20.86
C TYR A 174 9.08 12.20 21.59
N PRO A 175 8.93 12.88 22.74
CA PRO A 175 9.98 13.66 23.38
C PRO A 175 11.25 12.85 23.72
N GLU A 176 12.40 13.52 23.70
CA GLU A 176 13.68 12.93 24.10
C GLU A 176 13.63 12.44 25.57
N GLY A 177 13.87 11.13 25.76
CA GLY A 177 13.78 10.44 27.04
C GLY A 177 13.24 9.01 26.92
N GLU A 178 12.48 8.72 25.87
CA GLU A 178 12.03 7.34 25.55
C GLU A 178 13.14 6.52 24.89
N LYS A 179 13.23 5.24 25.24
CA LYS A 179 14.22 4.34 24.60
C LYS A 179 13.89 4.21 23.11
N ARG A 180 14.92 4.11 22.24
CA ARG A 180 14.74 3.91 20.78
C ARG A 180 13.76 2.78 20.44
N THR A 181 13.72 1.72 21.25
CA THR A 181 12.77 0.60 21.16
C THR A 181 11.31 1.02 21.40
N GLU A 182 11.05 1.91 22.36
CA GLU A 182 9.72 2.44 22.66
C GLU A 182 9.23 3.34 21.51
N ILE A 183 10.08 4.24 21.01
CA ILE A 183 9.78 5.08 19.84
C ILE A 183 9.48 4.23 18.60
N THR A 184 10.20 3.13 18.40
CA THR A 184 9.94 2.22 17.27
C THR A 184 8.59 1.52 17.42
N ASN A 185 8.25 1.08 18.63
CA ASN A 185 6.98 0.43 18.94
C ASN A 185 5.79 1.39 18.80
N THR A 186 5.92 2.64 19.26
CA THR A 186 4.87 3.66 19.13
C THR A 186 4.59 4.00 17.67
N VAL A 187 5.64 4.17 16.85
CA VAL A 187 5.51 4.40 15.40
C VAL A 187 4.83 3.22 14.69
N MET A 188 5.17 1.98 15.05
CA MET A 188 4.50 0.79 14.51
C MET A 188 3.04 0.71 14.96
N THR A 189 2.76 1.03 16.22
CA THR A 189 1.41 1.03 16.78
C THR A 189 0.52 2.08 16.11
N GLY A 190 1.00 3.32 15.95
CA GLY A 190 0.28 4.38 15.26
C GLY A 190 -0.03 4.01 13.79
N ARG A 191 0.92 3.37 13.10
CA ARG A 191 0.70 2.85 11.75
C ARG A 191 -0.41 1.79 11.71
N MET A 192 -0.41 0.84 12.65
CA MET A 192 -1.43 -0.21 12.73
C MET A 192 -2.81 0.36 13.06
N ILE A 193 -2.91 1.30 14.00
CA ILE A 193 -4.16 2.01 14.31
C ILE A 193 -4.72 2.67 13.06
N GLY A 194 -3.88 3.38 12.28
CA GLY A 194 -4.33 4.01 11.04
C GLY A 194 -4.80 3.03 9.97
N ILE A 195 -4.20 1.83 9.88
CA ILE A 195 -4.66 0.77 8.97
C ILE A 195 -6.01 0.22 9.41
N LEU A 196 -6.18 -0.05 10.70
CA LEU A 196 -7.44 -0.55 11.26
C LEU A 196 -8.57 0.46 11.08
N GLU A 197 -8.31 1.74 11.31
CA GLU A 197 -9.29 2.80 11.08
C GLU A 197 -9.74 2.83 9.62
N ARG A 198 -8.81 2.84 8.66
CA ARG A 198 -9.15 2.84 7.23
C ARG A 198 -9.92 1.58 6.83
N ALA A 199 -9.56 0.43 7.39
CA ALA A 199 -10.28 -0.82 7.16
C ALA A 199 -11.73 -0.72 7.67
N LEU A 200 -11.95 -0.22 8.89
CA LEU A 200 -13.29 -0.03 9.47
C LEU A 200 -14.11 1.00 8.68
N VAL A 201 -13.52 2.15 8.32
CA VAL A 201 -14.21 3.16 7.49
C VAL A 201 -14.62 2.55 6.15
N PHE A 202 -13.71 1.85 5.48
CA PHE A 202 -14.01 1.19 4.20
C PHE A 202 -15.16 0.18 4.37
N ILE A 203 -15.10 -0.69 5.38
CA ILE A 203 -16.14 -1.68 5.70
C ILE A 203 -17.49 -1.01 5.96
N PHE A 204 -17.51 0.10 6.71
CA PHE A 204 -18.75 0.84 6.98
C PHE A 204 -19.35 1.48 5.72
N VAL A 205 -18.53 2.00 4.82
CA VAL A 205 -19.03 2.56 3.54
C VAL A 205 -19.66 1.47 2.67
N ILE A 206 -18.99 0.32 2.52
CA ILE A 206 -19.52 -0.79 1.71
C ILE A 206 -20.74 -1.44 2.36
N ALA A 207 -20.82 -1.46 3.70
CA ALA A 207 -21.98 -1.94 4.45
C ALA A 207 -23.13 -0.91 4.52
N ASN A 208 -23.00 0.25 3.87
CA ASN A 208 -23.96 1.35 3.93
C ASN A 208 -24.21 1.89 5.36
N ASN A 209 -23.26 1.69 6.28
CA ASN A 209 -23.34 2.11 7.68
C ASN A 209 -22.48 3.35 7.94
N LEU A 210 -22.82 4.48 7.30
CA LEU A 210 -22.05 5.71 7.44
C LEU A 210 -22.06 6.28 8.87
N SER A 211 -23.06 5.95 9.68
CA SER A 211 -23.15 6.37 11.10
C SER A 211 -22.11 5.69 11.99
N GLY A 212 -21.56 4.54 11.58
CA GLY A 212 -20.44 3.91 12.29
C GLY A 212 -19.12 4.69 12.20
N ILE A 213 -18.96 5.55 11.19
CA ILE A 213 -17.71 6.30 10.97
C ILE A 213 -17.47 7.34 12.07
N PRO A 214 -18.42 8.24 12.41
CA PRO A 214 -18.27 9.13 13.56
C PRO A 214 -17.98 8.39 14.87
N PHE A 215 -18.57 7.21 15.09
CA PHE A 215 -18.36 6.42 16.30
C PHE A 215 -16.87 6.05 16.49
N ILE A 216 -16.22 5.51 15.47
CA ILE A 216 -14.79 5.13 15.56
C ILE A 216 -13.88 6.36 15.69
N LEU A 217 -14.21 7.48 15.05
CA LEU A 217 -13.43 8.72 15.13
C LEU A 217 -13.55 9.36 16.52
N THR A 218 -14.74 9.34 17.10
CA THR A 218 -14.98 9.79 18.47
C THR A 218 -14.26 8.89 19.46
N ALA A 219 -14.34 7.55 19.31
CA ALA A 219 -13.62 6.61 20.18
C ALA A 219 -12.11 6.85 20.17
N LYS A 220 -11.52 7.07 18.98
CA LYS A 220 -10.10 7.40 18.83
C LYS A 220 -9.73 8.72 19.52
N SER A 221 -10.58 9.74 19.37
CA SER A 221 -10.35 11.07 19.95
C SER A 221 -10.53 11.07 21.46
N LEU A 222 -11.49 10.30 21.97
CA LEU A 222 -11.72 10.10 23.40
C LEU A 222 -10.53 9.41 24.08
N ALA A 223 -9.99 8.36 23.46
CA ALA A 223 -8.81 7.66 23.97
C ALA A 223 -7.55 8.55 24.05
N ARG A 224 -7.52 9.65 23.29
CA ARG A 224 -6.41 10.61 23.23
C ARG A 224 -6.75 11.98 23.81
N PHE A 225 -7.90 12.11 24.48
CA PHE A 225 -8.44 13.41 24.91
C PHE A 225 -7.45 14.26 25.70
N LYS A 226 -6.70 13.66 26.65
CA LYS A 226 -5.68 14.37 27.43
C LYS A 226 -4.54 14.94 26.58
N GLN A 227 -4.14 14.24 25.52
CA GLN A 227 -3.06 14.65 24.63
C GLN A 227 -3.49 15.75 23.65
N LEU A 228 -4.80 15.85 23.36
CA LEU A 228 -5.35 16.90 22.51
C LEU A 228 -5.30 18.31 23.14
N ASN A 229 -4.89 18.42 24.41
CA ASN A 229 -4.60 19.71 25.04
C ASN A 229 -3.27 20.32 24.53
N ASP A 230 -2.37 19.50 23.98
CA ASP A 230 -1.19 19.98 23.28
C ASP A 230 -1.57 20.36 21.84
N ARG A 231 -1.42 21.64 21.52
CA ARG A 231 -1.79 22.21 20.21
C ARG A 231 -1.06 21.54 19.06
N ASP A 232 0.24 21.29 19.19
CA ASP A 232 1.05 20.73 18.10
C ASP A 232 0.62 19.28 17.81
N PHE A 233 0.36 18.51 18.87
CA PHE A 233 -0.19 17.16 18.77
C PHE A 233 -1.61 17.17 18.20
N ALA A 234 -2.48 18.07 18.65
CA ALA A 234 -3.86 18.17 18.20
C ALA A 234 -3.96 18.49 16.70
N GLU A 235 -3.18 19.46 16.20
CA GLU A 235 -3.13 19.80 14.78
C GLU A 235 -2.62 18.62 13.94
N TYR A 236 -1.55 17.95 14.37
CA TYR A 236 -1.03 16.74 13.73
C TYR A 236 -2.05 15.61 13.69
N TYR A 237 -2.68 15.32 14.82
CA TYR A 237 -3.68 14.29 14.97
C TYR A 237 -4.91 14.57 14.08
N LEU A 238 -5.39 15.81 14.06
CA LEU A 238 -6.57 16.21 13.31
C LEU A 238 -6.33 16.13 11.80
N ILE A 239 -5.26 16.76 11.31
CA ILE A 239 -4.88 16.72 9.89
C ILE A 239 -4.69 15.27 9.45
N GLY A 240 -4.01 14.47 10.27
CA GLY A 240 -3.73 13.10 9.92
C GLY A 240 -4.96 12.19 9.90
N THR A 241 -5.87 12.36 10.87
CA THR A 241 -7.10 11.59 10.93
C THR A 241 -8.04 11.95 9.77
N LEU A 242 -8.25 13.25 9.51
CA LEU A 242 -9.13 13.69 8.42
C LEU A 242 -8.63 13.21 7.05
N PHE A 243 -7.34 13.31 6.78
CA PHE A 243 -6.78 12.84 5.51
C PHE A 243 -6.87 11.31 5.37
N SER A 244 -6.61 10.56 6.45
CA SER A 244 -6.73 9.09 6.46
C SER A 244 -8.17 8.64 6.21
N VAL A 245 -9.14 9.28 6.86
CA VAL A 245 -10.58 9.02 6.65
C VAL A 245 -11.00 9.37 5.23
N LEU A 246 -10.52 10.49 4.68
CA LEU A 246 -10.80 10.89 3.30
C LEU A 246 -10.35 9.81 2.31
N ILE A 247 -9.14 9.25 2.47
CA ILE A 247 -8.64 8.15 1.64
C ILE A 247 -9.59 6.94 1.70
N ALA A 248 -10.02 6.56 2.91
CA ALA A 248 -10.88 5.39 3.10
C ALA A 248 -12.31 5.61 2.58
N LEU A 249 -12.86 6.82 2.75
CA LEU A 249 -14.15 7.21 2.18
C LEU A 249 -14.11 7.13 0.66
N CYS A 250 -13.12 7.78 0.02
CA CYS A 250 -12.96 7.74 -1.42
C CYS A 250 -12.85 6.30 -1.93
N GLY A 251 -12.02 5.46 -1.29
CA GLY A 251 -11.89 4.05 -1.65
C GLY A 251 -13.19 3.26 -1.51
N GLY A 252 -13.92 3.43 -0.40
CA GLY A 252 -15.19 2.74 -0.17
C GLY A 252 -16.27 3.15 -1.16
N PHE A 253 -16.37 4.44 -1.49
CA PHE A 253 -17.31 4.93 -2.50
C PHE A 253 -16.94 4.47 -3.90
N ILE A 254 -15.65 4.48 -4.27
CA ILE A 254 -15.18 3.92 -5.54
C ILE A 254 -15.63 2.46 -5.67
N PHE A 255 -15.46 1.65 -4.62
CA PHE A 255 -15.93 0.26 -4.64
C PHE A 255 -17.44 0.18 -4.89
N ARG A 256 -18.21 0.97 -4.15
CA ARG A 256 -19.68 0.94 -4.21
C ARG A 256 -20.25 1.42 -5.54
N PHE A 257 -19.60 2.36 -6.22
CA PHE A 257 -20.05 2.83 -7.54
C PHE A 257 -19.52 1.99 -8.69
N SER A 258 -18.65 1.00 -8.42
CA SER A 258 -18.10 0.11 -9.45
C SER A 258 -19.01 -1.08 -9.78
N PHE A 259 -20.06 -1.32 -8.98
CA PHE A 259 -21.03 -2.41 -9.12
C PHE A 259 -22.44 -1.93 -8.79
#